data_AF-A0A7Y1UPC7-F1
#
_entry.id   AF-A0A7Y1UPC7-F1
#
_cell.length_a   1.000
_cell.length_b   1.000
_cell.length_c   1.000
_cell.angle_alpha   90.00
_cell.angle_beta   90.00
_cell.angle_gamma   90.00
#
_symmetry.space_group_name_H-M   'P 1'
#
loop_
_entity.id
_entity.type
_entity.pdbx_description
1 polymer ?
#
loop_
_entity_poly.entity_id
_entity_poly.type
_entity_poly.pdbx_seq_one_letter_code
_entity_poly.pdbx_strand_id
1 'polypeptide(L)' 'IVEALHEEGLDIRLARINTMGGEARDVFTVRRADGIPIRGESDRAALRQRLADRLSG' A
#
# COMPACT_ATOMS: atom_id res chain seq x y z
N ILE A 1 2.06 -1.12 9.00
CA ILE A 1 2.05 -1.08 7.52
C ILE A 1 1.84 -2.46 6.90
N VAL A 2 2.73 -3.44 7.11
CA VAL A 2 2.60 -4.77 6.46
C VAL A 2 1.28 -5.46 6.82
N GLU A 3 0.88 -5.43 8.08
CA GLU A 3 -0.39 -5.99 8.56
C GLU A 3 -1.60 -5.30 7.90
N ALA A 4 -1.64 -3.96 7.93
CA ALA A 4 -2.70 -3.19 7.26
C ALA A 4 -2.80 -3.48 5.74
N LEU A 5 -1.68 -3.73 5.06
CA LEU A 5 -1.69 -4.15 3.66
C LEU A 5 -2.29 -5.56 3.51
N HIS A 6 -1.92 -6.49 4.38
CA HIS A 6 -2.45 -7.85 4.37
C HIS A 6 -3.96 -7.90 4.65
N GLU A 7 -4.44 -7.11 5.61
CA GLU A 7 -5.87 -6.98 5.93
C GLU A 7 -6.70 -6.42 4.76
N GLU A 8 -6.10 -5.59 3.91
CA GLU A 8 -6.72 -5.11 2.66
C GLU A 8 -6.60 -6.11 1.50
N GLY A 9 -6.12 -7.33 1.78
CA GLY A 9 -5.96 -8.39 0.78
C GLY A 9 -4.84 -8.10 -0.21
N LEU A 10 -3.78 -7.40 0.22
CA LEU A 10 -2.65 -7.05 -0.63
C LEU A 10 -1.40 -7.90 -0.30
N ASP A 11 -0.77 -8.41 -1.35
CA ASP A 11 0.56 -9.03 -1.28
C ASP A 11 1.64 -7.98 -1.59
N ILE A 12 2.71 -7.96 -0.80
CA ILE A 12 3.92 -7.20 -1.12
C ILE A 12 4.75 -7.99 -2.14
N ARG A 13 5.05 -7.34 -3.28
CA ARG A 13 5.90 -7.91 -4.33
C ARG A 13 7.34 -7.42 -4.26
N LEU A 14 7.53 -6.22 -3.72
CA LEU A 14 8.83 -5.57 -3.58
C LEU A 14 8.73 -4.54 -2.46
N ALA A 15 9.77 -4.48 -1.62
CA ALA A 15 9.97 -3.43 -0.64
C ALA A 15 11.31 -2.75 -0.93
N ARG A 16 11.33 -1.42 -0.90
CA ARG A 16 12.53 -0.60 -1.07
C ARG A 16 12.53 0.52 -0.05
N ILE A 17 13.72 0.91 0.40
CA ILE A 17 13.91 2.16 1.12
C ILE A 17 14.53 3.15 0.15
N ASN A 18 13.83 4.26 -0.11
CA ASN A 18 14.34 5.36 -0.89
C ASN A 18 14.82 6.46 0.05
N THR A 19 16.10 6.79 0.01
CA THR A 19 16.66 7.90 0.77
C THR A 19 16.89 9.10 -0.14
N MET A 20 16.35 10.27 0.21
CA MET A 20 16.52 11.50 -0.56
C MET A 20 16.36 12.72 0.35
N GLY A 21 17.33 13.64 0.30
CA GLY A 21 17.23 14.93 1.02
C GLY A 21 17.14 14.81 2.55
N GLY A 22 17.70 13.75 3.14
CA GLY A 22 17.62 13.50 4.58
C GLY A 22 16.36 12.75 5.04
N GLU A 23 15.44 12.44 4.13
CA GLU A 23 14.29 11.58 4.38
C GLU A 23 14.59 10.14 3.94
N ALA A 24 14.04 9.17 4.68
CA ALA A 24 13.92 7.78 4.25
C ALA A 24 12.44 7.45 4.04
N ARG A 25 12.11 6.87 2.89
CA ARG A 25 10.75 6.47 2.52
C ARG A 25 10.71 4.98 2.27
N ASP A 26 9.86 4.28 3.02
CA ASP A 26 9.52 2.90 2.73
C ASP A 26 8.54 2.86 1.56
N VAL A 27 8.91 2.17 0.49
CA VAL A 27 8.13 2.04 -0.74
C VAL A 27 7.80 0.58 -0.96
N PHE A 28 6.50 0.26 -0.96
CA PHE A 28 5.98 -1.07 -1.19
C PHE A 28 5.26 -1.13 -2.54
N THR A 29 5.67 -2.06 -3.40
CA THR A 29 4.87 -2.45 -4.56
C THR A 29 3.96 -3.59 -4.16
N VAL A 30 2.65 -3.38 -4.31
CA VAL A 30 1.62 -4.32 -3.88
C VAL A 30 0.72 -4.76 -5.03
N ARG A 31 0.11 -5.94 -4.88
CA ARG A 31 -0.96 -6.44 -5.75
C ARG A 31 -2.09 -6.98 -4.89
N ARG A 32 -3.32 -7.07 -5.41
CA ARG A 32 -4.35 -7.85 -4.72
C ARG A 32 -3.99 -9.34 -4.77
N ALA A 33 -4.22 -10.04 -3.65
CA ALA A 33 -4.02 -11.47 -3.52
C ALA A 33 -5.02 -12.28 -4.37
N ASP A 34 -6.22 -11.71 -4.62
CA ASP A 34 -7.27 -12.31 -5.45
C ASP A 34 -6.99 -12.25 -6.96
N GLY A 35 -5.90 -11.60 -7.38
CA GLY A 35 -5.54 -11.41 -8.79
C GLY A 35 -6.36 -10.37 -9.54
N ILE A 36 -7.32 -9.71 -8.89
CA ILE A 36 -8.13 -8.64 -9.48
C ILE A 36 -7.34 -7.32 -9.44
N PRO A 37 -7.10 -6.65 -10.58
CA PRO A 37 -6.35 -5.40 -10.58
C PRO A 37 -7.08 -4.27 -9.86
N ILE A 38 -6.33 -3.39 -9.18
CA ILE A 38 -6.86 -2.12 -8.66
C ILE A 38 -7.02 -1.16 -9.84
N ARG A 39 -8.27 -0.86 -10.24
CA ARG A 39 -8.56 -0.16 -11.51
C ARG A 39 -9.07 1.26 -11.32
N GLY A 40 -8.47 2.18 -12.05
CA GLY A 40 -8.90 3.58 -12.06
C GLY A 40 -8.53 4.34 -10.78
N GLU A 41 -8.75 5.66 -10.80
CA GLU A 41 -8.34 6.50 -9.68
C GLU A 41 -9.27 6.36 -8.47
N SER A 42 -10.57 6.16 -8.68
CA SER A 42 -11.54 6.01 -7.59
C SER A 42 -11.26 4.79 -6.71
N ASP A 43 -10.92 3.64 -7.28
CA ASP A 43 -10.56 2.43 -6.52
C ASP A 43 -9.25 2.64 -5.74
N ARG A 44 -8.26 3.29 -6.38
CA ARG A 44 -6.99 3.64 -5.70
C ARG A 44 -7.21 4.61 -4.55
N ALA A 45 -8.03 5.64 -4.73
CA ALA A 45 -8.34 6.62 -3.68
C ALA A 45 -9.03 5.96 -2.49
N ALA A 46 -10.04 5.11 -2.75
CA ALA A 46 -10.73 4.36 -1.70
C ALA A 46 -9.78 3.45 -0.92
N LEU A 47 -8.88 2.74 -1.62
CA LEU A 47 -7.86 1.91 -0.97
C LEU A 47 -6.90 2.75 -0.12
N ARG A 48 -6.42 3.89 -0.62
CA ARG A 48 -5.55 4.79 0.16
C ARG A 48 -6.23 5.28 1.43
N GLN A 49 -7.52 5.63 1.36
CA GLN A 49 -8.27 6.06 2.54
C GLN A 49 -8.36 4.96 3.58
N ARG A 50 -8.76 3.74 3.21
CA ARG A 50 -8.84 2.61 4.15
C ARG A 50 -7.48 2.27 4.77
N LEU A 51 -6.41 2.33 4.00
CA LEU A 51 -5.05 2.16 4.53
C LEU A 51 -4.67 3.28 5.50
N ALA A 52 -5.01 4.53 5.19
CA ALA A 52 -4.75 5.67 6.08
C ALA A 52 -5.51 5.53 7.41
N ASP A 53 -6.79 5.13 7.34
CA ASP A 53 -7.63 4.92 8.52
C ASP A 53 -7.03 3.83 9.42
N ARG A 54 -6.58 2.71 8.84
CA ARG A 54 -5.93 1.61 9.59
C ARG A 54 -4.58 1.98 10.20
N LEU A 55 -3.80 2.83 9.51
CA LEU A 55 -2.48 3.25 9.99
C LEU A 55 -2.55 4.36 11.04
N SER A 56 -3.70 5.02 11.16
CA SER A 56 -3.94 6.08 12.15
C SER A 56 -4.58 5.57 13.44
N GLY A 57 -5.03 4.31 13.44
CA GLY A 57 -5.60 3.62 14.60
C GLY A 57 -4.57 2.92 15.48
#